data_AF-A0A957X6D2-F1
#
_entry.id   AF-A0A957X6D2-F1
#
_cell.length_a   1.000
_cell.length_b   1.000
_cell.length_c   1.000
_cell.angle_alpha   90.00
_cell.angle_beta   90.00
_cell.angle_gamma   90.00
#
_symmetry.space_group_name_H-M   'P 1'
#
loop_
_entity.id
_entity.type
_entity.pdbx_description
1 polymer ?
#
loop_
_entity_poly.entity_id
_entity_poly.type
_entity_poly.pdbx_seq_one_letter_code
_entity_poly.pdbx_strand_id
1 'polypeptide(L)' 'IPLVNQWQHFIRGTYVTGVEPGNASMLGRAWNRKHGYLQHIQPGEVREFHLEIGVLDGAEEIAEFESKV' A
#
# COMPACT_ATOMS: atom_id res chain seq x y z
N ILE A 1 5.81 -1.04 6.86
CA ILE A 1 4.58 -0.61 6.16
C ILE A 1 3.46 -1.57 6.58
N PRO A 2 2.69 -1.25 7.64
CA PRO A 2 1.71 -2.17 8.20
C PRO A 2 0.28 -1.96 7.68
N LEU A 3 0.05 -0.97 6.81
CA LEU A 3 -1.27 -0.66 6.28
C LEU A 3 -1.26 -0.89 4.77
N VAL A 4 -2.37 -1.38 4.23
CA VAL A 4 -2.65 -1.42 2.80
C VAL A 4 -4.02 -0.79 2.59
N ASN A 5 -4.11 0.24 1.74
CA ASN A 5 -5.38 0.81 1.32
C ASN A 5 -5.67 0.35 -0.11
N GLN A 6 -6.94 0.04 -0.38
CA GLN A 6 -7.44 -0.18 -1.73
C GLN A 6 -8.27 1.03 -2.14
N TRP A 7 -7.76 1.83 -3.07
CA TRP A 7 -8.50 2.96 -3.63
C TRP A 7 -9.17 2.55 -4.93
N GLN A 8 -10.43 2.92 -5.10
CA GLN A 8 -11.21 2.63 -6.31
C GLN A 8 -11.71 3.94 -6.91
N HIS A 9 -11.40 4.17 -8.18
CA HIS A 9 -11.85 5.33 -8.93
C HIS A 9 -12.41 4.89 -10.27
N PHE A 10 -13.72 4.65 -10.28
CA PHE A 10 -14.45 4.08 -11.39
C PHE A 10 -15.38 5.10 -12.03
N ILE A 11 -14.82 6.22 -12.49
CA ILE A 11 -15.61 7.27 -13.15
C ILE A 11 -15.41 7.24 -14.66
N ARG A 12 -16.35 7.83 -15.39
CA ARG A 12 -16.26 7.90 -16.85
C ARG A 12 -14.98 8.61 -17.28
N GLY A 13 -14.18 7.94 -18.13
CA GLY A 13 -12.93 8.47 -18.66
C GLY A 13 -11.71 8.28 -17.76
N THR A 14 -11.87 7.81 -16.53
CA THR A 14 -10.76 7.42 -15.65
C THR A 14 -11.16 6.21 -14.81
N TYR A 15 -10.64 5.04 -15.18
CA TYR A 15 -10.92 3.78 -14.51
C TYR A 15 -9.62 3.22 -13.95
N VAL A 16 -9.41 3.43 -12.65
CA VAL A 16 -8.15 3.10 -11.98
C VAL A 16 -8.43 2.60 -10.58
N THR A 17 -7.57 1.71 -10.09
CA THR A 17 -7.51 1.31 -8.69
C THR A 17 -6.07 1.46 -8.20
N GLY A 18 -5.93 1.88 -6.94
CA GLY A 18 -4.65 1.93 -6.23
C GLY A 18 -4.57 0.80 -5.21
N VAL A 19 -3.43 0.10 -5.21
CA VAL A 19 -2.99 -0.72 -4.07
C VAL A 19 -1.92 0.10 -3.35
N GLU A 20 -2.25 0.61 -2.17
CA GLU A 20 -1.48 1.66 -1.49
C GLU A 20 -0.93 1.15 -0.15
N PRO A 21 0.15 0.35 -0.17
CA PRO A 21 0.87 -0.02 1.04
C PRO A 21 1.52 1.22 1.66
N GLY A 22 1.27 1.48 2.94
CA GLY A 22 1.77 2.67 3.63
C GLY A 22 2.07 2.47 5.12
N ASN A 23 2.78 3.42 5.72
CA ASN A 23 3.01 3.49 7.16
C ASN A 23 2.02 4.39 7.92
N ALA A 24 1.17 5.12 7.20
CA ALA A 24 0.15 6.00 7.75
C ALA A 24 -1.22 5.71 7.12
N SER A 25 -2.27 5.90 7.92
CA SER A 25 -3.66 5.77 7.50
C SER A 25 -4.13 7.01 6.75
N MET A 26 -5.02 6.80 5.78
CA MET A 26 -5.73 7.87 5.05
C MET A 26 -6.72 8.66 5.92
N LEU A 27 -6.98 8.24 7.16
CA LEU A 27 -7.84 8.95 8.13
C LEU A 27 -7.23 10.26 8.66
N GLY A 28 -6.05 10.64 8.18
CA GLY A 28 -5.43 11.94 8.43
C GLY A 28 -4.54 11.98 9.68
N ARG A 29 -3.74 13.05 9.79
CA ARG A 29 -2.64 13.15 10.75
C ARG A 29 -3.07 13.05 12.22
N ALA A 30 -4.21 13.66 12.57
CA ALA A 30 -4.71 13.64 13.96
C ALA A 30 -5.06 12.22 14.40
N TRP A 31 -5.74 11.46 13.53
CA TRP A 31 -6.03 10.06 13.77
C TRP A 31 -4.73 9.25 13.90
N ASN A 32 -3.79 9.41 12.97
CA ASN A 32 -2.52 8.69 13.01
C ASN A 32 -1.71 8.98 14.28
N ARG A 33 -1.72 10.23 14.78
CA ARG A 33 -1.09 10.58 16.06
C ARG A 33 -1.79 9.90 17.23
N LYS A 34 -3.12 9.95 17.28
CA LYS A 34 -3.91 9.33 18.35
C LYS A 34 -3.73 7.82 18.41
N HIS A 35 -3.55 7.16 17.27
CA HIS A 35 -3.49 5.70 17.17
C HIS A 35 -2.08 5.15 16.98
N GLY A 36 -1.03 5.96 17.18
CA GLY A 36 0.37 5.50 17.16
C GLY A 36 0.96 5.21 15.77
N TYR A 37 0.24 5.52 14.69
CA TYR A 37 0.73 5.35 13.31
C TYR A 37 1.61 6.52 12.85
N LEU A 38 1.54 7.69 13.49
CA LEU A 38 2.42 8.82 13.18
C LEU A 38 3.84 8.56 13.71
N GLN A 39 4.68 7.98 12.89
CA GLN A 39 6.09 7.69 13.21
C GLN A 39 6.94 8.96 13.11
N HIS A 40 7.90 9.12 14.02
CA HIS A 40 8.93 10.17 13.96
C HIS A 40 10.30 9.51 13.78
N ILE A 41 11.13 10.06 12.90
CA ILE A 41 12.49 9.58 12.62
C ILE A 41 13.48 10.54 13.28
N GLN A 42 14.38 10.01 14.10
CA GLN A 42 15.39 10.80 14.82
C GLN A 42 16.56 11.23 13.92
N PRO A 43 17.38 12.21 14.34
CA PRO A 43 18.61 12.55 13.65
C PRO A 43 19.52 11.32 13.48
N GLY A 44 19.87 11.00 12.23
CA GLY A 44 20.71 9.85 11.88
C GLY A 44 19.99 8.50 11.85
N GLU A 45 18.69 8.44 12.18
CA GLU A 45 17.90 7.22 12.09
C GLU A 45 17.56 6.91 10.62
N VAL A 46 17.76 5.66 10.22
CA VAL A 46 17.42 5.14 8.90
C VAL A 46 16.21 4.22 9.02
N ARG A 47 15.28 4.36 8.07
CA ARG A 47 14.15 3.44 7.90
C ARG A 47 14.19 2.87 6.50
N GLU A 48 14.21 1.54 6.42
CA GLU A 48 14.25 0.81 5.17
C GLU A 48 12.87 0.24 4.88
N PHE A 49 12.47 0.33 3.61
CA PHE A 49 11.24 -0.22 3.10
C PHE A 49 11.56 -0.96 1.81
N HIS A 50 11.10 -2.20 1.72
CA HIS A 50 11.26 -3.04 0.53
C HIS A 50 9.87 -3.31 -0.04
N LEU A 51 9.74 -3.11 -1.34
CA LEU A 51 8.53 -3.38 -2.10
C LEU A 51 8.93 -4.04 -3.42
N GLU A 52 8.17 -5.05 -3.82
CA GLU A 52 8.28 -5.70 -5.12
C GLU A 52 6.95 -5.53 -5.84
N ILE A 53 7.02 -5.25 -7.15
CA ILE A 53 5.85 -5.15 -8.02
C ILE A 53 6.15 -6.01 -9.24
N GLY A 54 5.36 -7.08 -9.40
CA GLY A 54 5.38 -7.94 -10.58
C GLY A 54 4.15 -7.70 -11.45
N VAL A 55 4.30 -7.90 -12.76
CA VAL A 55 3.18 -8.00 -13.70
C VAL A 55 2.95 -9.48 -13.95
N LEU A 56 1.71 -9.93 -13.78
CA LEU A 56 1.29 -11.28 -14.14
C LEU A 56 0.65 -11.22 -15.54
N ASP A 57 1.25 -11.90 -16.50
CA ASP A 57 0.79 -11.95 -17.89
C ASP A 57 -0.08 -13.18 -18.14
N GLY A 58 -1.39 -12.96 -18.16
CA GLY A 58 -2.37 -13.98 -18.51
C GLY A 58 -2.76 -14.90 -17.36
N ALA A 59 -3.65 -15.85 -17.68
CA ALA A 59 -4.34 -16.66 -16.68
C ALA A 59 -3.43 -17.66 -15.94
N GLU A 60 -2.37 -18.14 -16.59
CA GLU A 60 -1.44 -19.11 -16.00
C GLU A 60 -0.65 -18.46 -14.86
N GLU A 61 0.00 -17.32 -15.11
CA GLU A 61 0.76 -16.60 -14.07
C GLU A 61 -0.15 -16.12 -12.91
N ILE A 62 -1.40 -15.73 -13.21
CA ILE A 62 -2.39 -15.38 -12.18
C ILE A 62 -2.70 -16.59 -11.29
N ALA A 63 -3.05 -17.74 -11.87
CA ALA A 63 -3.40 -18.93 -11.10
C ALA A 63 -2.21 -19.49 -10.30
N GLU A 64 -1.00 -19.44 -10.88
CA GLU A 64 0.21 -19.79 -10.16
C GLU A 64 0.46 -18.88 -8.97
N PHE A 65 0.28 -17.57 -9.12
CA PHE A 65 0.44 -16.62 -8.02
C PHE A 65 -0.60 -16.87 -6.92
N GLU A 66 -1.88 -17.03 -7.27
CA GLU A 66 -2.96 -17.35 -6.32
C GLU A 66 -2.67 -18.59 -5.46
N SER A 67 -1.99 -19.60 -6.02
CA SER A 67 -1.62 -20.81 -5.26
C SER A 67 -0.50 -20.60 -4.22
N LYS A 68 0.25 -19.50 -4.34
CA LYS A 68 1.39 -19.16 -3.47
C LYS A 68 1.02 -18.23 -2.31
N VAL A 69 -0.15 -17.57 -2.36
CA VAL A 69 -0.59 -16.56 -1.38
C VAL A 69 -1.51 -17.14 -0.31
#